data_AF-A0A353GTH9-F1
#
_entry.id   AF-A0A353GTH9-F1
#
_cell.length_a   1.000
_cell.length_b   1.000
_cell.length_c   1.000
_cell.angle_alpha   90.00
_cell.angle_beta   90.00
_cell.angle_gamma   90.00
#
_symmetry.space_group_name_H-M   'P 1'
#
loop_
_entity.id
_entity.type
_entity.pdbx_description
1 polymer ?
#
loop_
_entity_poly.entity_id
_entity_poly.type
_entity_poly.pdbx_seq_one_letter_code
_entity_poly.pdbx_strand_id
1 'polypeptide(L)'
;FGKETWKLIRDYWQSNDKWKAKGLLILIIALNLGDVYILVLLNSWNNTFYNALQKYDKTVFLHALGYFTVLAGVYIVISVYEQYFQQVLEIGWRRWMTDHYVRHWLSGQNYYRLQLLHNKTDNPDQRISEDIKMFVSTTLNLAIGCLKAVVTLGSFVVILWQLSGTLPIILGGHLWKISGYMVWTALAYAVMGTWLAAKIGRPLVRLNFDQQHYEADFRFSLVRFRENSESIAFYRGEKHEQHVFEERFQNVFANFWALMKRQKRLTWLTSGYSQLAVIFPFLVAAPRYFSRQIQLGGLVQIASAFGRVQDSLSYFVNSYSSIAEWQAVRDRLLDFRNHIEGMELISGKTMISRKYNRNSGFSVSEMTIRRPDGEALIEQLDFELNSGENLLITGPSGSGKSTLIRTLAGIWPFANGRLNWPQNEGILFLPQKPYLPLGSLREVLLYPQMSGFVTDKVLKEFMNDCKLNAFVARLDASENWSQVLSLGEQQRIAFVRALLQGPEWLFLDEATSALDEPTEGFLYQQIHDRLKNTTIISIGHRQTLNRYHQSRLHIWGMGKWTFEKGIDTLNSLSLSLLGMEH
;
A
#
# COMPACT_ATOMS: atom_id res chain seq x y z
N PHE A 1 -5.00 20.80 7.77
CA PHE A 1 -5.84 19.59 7.89
C PHE A 1 -6.72 19.40 6.64
N GLY A 2 -7.79 20.17 6.43
CA GLY A 2 -8.75 19.93 5.34
C GLY A 2 -8.20 20.05 3.91
N LYS A 3 -7.26 20.99 3.64
CA LYS A 3 -6.73 21.21 2.27
C LYS A 3 -5.96 20.01 1.71
N GLU A 4 -5.10 19.37 2.51
CA GLU A 4 -4.30 18.21 2.08
C GLU A 4 -5.17 16.95 1.95
N THR A 5 -6.08 16.71 2.90
CA THR A 5 -7.07 15.62 2.79
C THR A 5 -7.94 15.78 1.55
N TRP A 6 -8.34 17.02 1.23
CA TRP A 6 -9.12 17.30 0.05
C TRP A 6 -8.39 16.94 -1.24
N LYS A 7 -7.05 17.08 -1.31
CA LYS A 7 -6.29 16.65 -2.49
C LYS A 7 -6.46 15.14 -2.74
N LEU A 8 -6.32 14.31 -1.71
CA LEU A 8 -6.50 12.85 -1.83
C LEU A 8 -7.91 12.46 -2.30
N ILE A 9 -8.93 13.16 -1.80
CA ILE A 9 -10.32 12.87 -2.11
C ILE A 9 -10.66 13.38 -3.52
N ARG A 10 -10.31 14.63 -3.82
CA ARG A 10 -10.71 15.37 -5.01
C ARG A 10 -10.42 14.62 -6.31
N ASP A 11 -9.26 13.98 -6.40
CA ASP A 11 -8.78 13.40 -7.66
C ASP A 11 -9.73 12.28 -8.15
N TYR A 12 -10.34 11.50 -7.25
CA TYR A 12 -11.38 10.52 -7.61
C TYR A 12 -12.69 11.19 -8.07
N TRP A 13 -13.15 12.22 -7.35
CA TRP A 13 -14.42 12.91 -7.64
C TRP A 13 -14.34 13.83 -8.88
N GLN A 14 -13.16 14.00 -9.45
CA GLN A 14 -12.92 14.69 -10.72
C GLN A 14 -12.58 13.74 -11.88
N SER A 15 -12.44 12.45 -11.60
CA SER A 15 -12.11 11.41 -12.59
C SER A 15 -13.21 11.19 -13.64
N ASN A 16 -12.95 10.32 -14.60
CA ASN A 16 -13.93 9.92 -15.61
C ASN A 16 -15.19 9.27 -15.01
N ASP A 17 -15.07 8.64 -13.83
CA ASP A 17 -16.20 8.01 -13.12
C ASP A 17 -16.99 8.97 -12.22
N LYS A 18 -16.66 10.27 -12.23
CA LYS A 18 -17.24 11.29 -11.33
C LYS A 18 -18.76 11.32 -11.31
N TRP A 19 -19.43 11.13 -12.45
CA TRP A 19 -20.90 11.22 -12.51
C TRP A 19 -21.56 10.00 -11.87
N LYS A 20 -20.99 8.80 -12.08
CA LYS A 20 -21.45 7.58 -11.41
C LYS A 20 -21.23 7.67 -9.90
N ALA A 21 -20.03 8.10 -9.48
CA ALA A 21 -19.70 8.26 -8.06
C ALA A 21 -20.61 9.29 -7.36
N LYS A 22 -20.84 10.46 -7.98
CA LYS A 22 -21.75 11.50 -7.45
C LYS A 22 -23.20 11.04 -7.39
N GLY A 23 -23.68 10.35 -8.44
CA GLY A 23 -25.03 9.78 -8.44
C GLY A 23 -25.24 8.78 -7.32
N LEU A 24 -24.28 7.86 -7.13
CA LEU A 24 -24.29 6.91 -6.01
C LEU A 24 -24.26 7.61 -4.65
N LEU A 25 -23.41 8.63 -4.48
CA LEU A 25 -23.35 9.38 -3.22
C LEU A 25 -24.67 10.07 -2.89
N ILE A 26 -25.31 10.72 -3.87
CA ILE A 26 -26.60 11.38 -3.68
C ILE A 26 -27.68 10.35 -3.32
N LEU A 27 -27.69 9.18 -3.98
CA LEU A 27 -28.61 8.10 -3.67
C LEU A 27 -28.41 7.58 -2.24
N ILE A 28 -27.17 7.36 -1.82
CA ILE A 28 -26.84 6.94 -0.45
C ILE A 28 -27.31 7.98 0.56
N ILE A 29 -27.07 9.28 0.30
CA ILE A 29 -27.56 10.36 1.17
C ILE A 29 -29.09 10.34 1.25
N ALA A 30 -29.79 10.18 0.13
CA ALA A 30 -31.25 10.12 0.10
C ALA A 30 -31.80 8.92 0.89
N LEU A 31 -31.18 7.74 0.74
CA LEU A 31 -31.52 6.55 1.52
C LEU A 31 -31.28 6.77 3.01
N ASN A 32 -30.14 7.36 3.38
CA ASN A 32 -29.80 7.68 4.76
C ASN A 32 -30.82 8.63 5.42
N LEU A 33 -31.24 9.68 4.69
CA LEU A 33 -32.29 10.59 5.14
C LEU A 33 -33.64 9.87 5.26
N GLY A 34 -33.97 8.97 4.32
CA GLY A 34 -35.15 8.12 4.38
C GLY A 34 -35.15 7.21 5.61
N ASP A 35 -33.99 6.64 5.94
CA ASP A 35 -33.77 5.81 7.12
C ASP A 35 -34.07 6.59 8.41
N VAL A 36 -33.54 7.82 8.55
CA VAL A 36 -33.83 8.70 9.70
C VAL A 36 -35.31 9.09 9.74
N TYR A 37 -35.92 9.35 8.59
CA TYR A 37 -37.35 9.66 8.52
C TYR A 37 -38.23 8.50 9.01
N ILE A 38 -37.89 7.25 8.65
CA ILE A 38 -38.57 6.07 9.18
C ILE A 38 -38.43 5.98 10.70
N LEU A 39 -37.27 6.33 11.27
CA LEU A 39 -37.10 6.37 12.73
C LEU A 39 -38.08 7.35 13.39
N VAL A 40 -38.32 8.51 12.77
CA VAL A 40 -39.31 9.50 13.24
C VAL A 40 -40.73 8.92 13.16
N LEU A 41 -41.07 8.26 12.06
CA LEU A 41 -42.38 7.60 11.90
C LEU A 41 -42.58 6.48 12.93
N LEU A 42 -41.56 5.65 13.19
CA LEU A 42 -41.59 4.62 14.22
C LEU A 42 -41.73 5.20 15.63
N ASN A 43 -41.13 6.36 15.90
CA ASN A 43 -41.31 7.05 17.17
C ASN A 43 -42.76 7.53 17.37
N SER A 44 -43.39 8.10 16.34
CA SER A 44 -44.81 8.44 16.36
C SER A 44 -45.72 7.21 16.48
N TRP A 45 -45.37 6.13 15.77
CA TRP A 45 -46.06 4.85 15.85
C TRP A 45 -46.06 4.27 17.27
N ASN A 46 -44.92 4.32 17.99
CA ASN A 46 -44.84 3.89 19.38
C ASN A 46 -45.91 4.56 20.26
N ASN A 47 -46.11 5.87 20.10
CA ASN A 47 -47.14 6.58 20.87
C ASN A 47 -48.54 6.00 20.60
N THR A 48 -48.90 5.85 19.32
CA THR A 48 -50.21 5.32 18.90
C THR A 48 -50.44 3.89 19.41
N PHE A 49 -49.44 3.02 19.25
CA PHE A 49 -49.51 1.61 19.62
C PHE A 49 -49.72 1.41 21.13
N TYR A 50 -48.90 2.05 21.96
CA TYR A 50 -49.00 1.90 23.41
C TYR A 50 -50.24 2.59 24.01
N ASN A 51 -50.72 3.68 23.42
CA ASN A 51 -52.00 4.27 23.83
C ASN A 51 -53.19 3.36 23.50
N ALA A 52 -53.17 2.68 22.34
CA ALA A 52 -54.20 1.71 21.97
C ALA A 52 -54.23 0.55 22.98
N LEU A 53 -53.06 0.03 23.38
CA LEU A 53 -52.96 -1.00 24.43
C LEU A 53 -53.49 -0.50 25.78
N GLN A 54 -53.09 0.70 26.21
CA GLN A 54 -53.56 1.28 27.47
C GLN A 54 -55.09 1.46 27.50
N LYS A 55 -55.69 1.77 26.35
CA LYS A 55 -57.15 1.96 26.19
C LYS A 55 -57.90 0.67 25.84
N TYR A 56 -57.21 -0.46 25.68
CA TYR A 56 -57.77 -1.72 25.19
C TYR A 56 -58.47 -1.59 23.82
N ASP A 57 -58.00 -0.66 22.96
CA ASP A 57 -58.57 -0.41 21.64
C ASP A 57 -58.02 -1.38 20.59
N LYS A 58 -58.75 -2.48 20.37
CA LYS A 58 -58.38 -3.52 19.41
C LYS A 58 -58.30 -3.01 17.96
N THR A 59 -59.12 -2.02 17.60
CA THR A 59 -59.20 -1.54 16.21
C THR A 59 -57.97 -0.75 15.82
N VAL A 60 -57.59 0.23 16.66
CA VAL A 60 -56.36 1.01 16.48
C VAL A 60 -55.13 0.12 16.61
N PHE A 61 -55.16 -0.87 17.51
CA PHE A 61 -54.07 -1.85 17.65
C PHE A 61 -53.80 -2.60 16.34
N LEU A 62 -54.82 -3.18 15.71
CA LEU A 62 -54.66 -3.93 14.45
C LEU A 62 -54.20 -3.03 13.30
N HIS A 63 -54.73 -1.80 13.23
CA HIS A 63 -54.28 -0.81 12.24
C HIS A 63 -52.80 -0.42 12.46
N ALA A 64 -52.40 -0.18 13.71
CA ALA A 64 -51.02 0.13 14.06
C ALA A 64 -50.09 -1.04 13.71
N LEU A 65 -50.52 -2.30 13.90
CA LEU A 65 -49.74 -3.47 13.50
C LEU A 65 -49.53 -3.54 11.98
N GLY A 66 -50.58 -3.31 11.18
CA GLY A 66 -50.47 -3.26 9.73
C GLY A 66 -49.54 -2.14 9.24
N TYR A 67 -49.66 -0.95 9.82
CA TYR A 67 -48.77 0.19 9.51
C TYR A 67 -47.30 -0.11 9.89
N PHE A 68 -47.06 -0.78 11.02
CA PHE A 68 -45.72 -1.22 11.41
C PHE A 68 -45.10 -2.17 10.38
N THR A 69 -45.87 -3.15 9.88
CA THR A 69 -45.37 -4.09 8.87
C THR A 69 -44.92 -3.37 7.59
N VAL A 70 -45.65 -2.35 7.14
CA VAL A 70 -45.26 -1.53 5.99
C VAL A 70 -43.97 -0.75 6.29
N LEU A 71 -43.90 -0.06 7.43
CA LEU A 71 -42.69 0.68 7.83
C LEU A 71 -41.47 -0.24 7.94
N ALA A 72 -41.62 -1.42 8.54
CA ALA A 72 -40.55 -2.41 8.66
C ALA A 72 -40.09 -2.92 7.29
N GLY A 73 -41.01 -3.19 6.36
CA GLY A 73 -40.68 -3.58 5.00
C GLY A 73 -39.87 -2.51 4.26
N VAL A 74 -40.31 -1.25 4.32
CA VAL A 74 -39.57 -0.13 3.70
C VAL A 74 -38.21 0.07 4.36
N TYR A 75 -38.13 0.01 5.69
CA TYR A 75 -36.87 0.10 6.44
C TYR A 75 -35.86 -0.94 5.98
N ILE A 76 -36.27 -2.21 5.87
CA ILE A 76 -35.41 -3.31 5.43
C ILE A 76 -34.86 -3.01 4.02
N VAL A 77 -35.72 -2.59 3.09
CA VAL A 77 -35.30 -2.25 1.73
C VAL A 77 -34.27 -1.11 1.74
N ILE A 78 -34.54 -0.01 2.45
CA ILE A 78 -33.61 1.12 2.54
C ILE A 78 -32.28 0.67 3.15
N SER A 79 -32.31 -0.02 4.29
CA SER A 79 -31.10 -0.49 4.97
C SER A 79 -30.23 -1.41 4.10
N VAL A 80 -30.84 -2.36 3.38
CA VAL A 80 -30.12 -3.29 2.50
C VAL A 80 -29.47 -2.55 1.32
N TYR A 81 -30.22 -1.67 0.65
CA TYR A 81 -29.71 -0.96 -0.52
C TYR A 81 -28.73 0.17 -0.14
N GLU A 82 -28.90 0.84 1.01
CA GLU A 82 -27.93 1.79 1.55
C GLU A 82 -26.56 1.12 1.71
N GLN A 83 -26.52 -0.04 2.38
CA GLN A 83 -25.29 -0.80 2.58
C GLN A 83 -24.68 -1.28 1.25
N TYR A 84 -25.51 -1.84 0.35
CA TYR A 84 -25.04 -2.32 -0.95
C TYR A 84 -24.44 -1.20 -1.80
N PHE A 85 -25.14 -0.07 -1.95
CA PHE A 85 -24.63 1.05 -2.76
C PHE A 85 -23.39 1.69 -2.15
N GLN A 86 -23.29 1.73 -0.82
CA GLN A 86 -22.05 2.16 -0.16
C GLN A 86 -20.87 1.25 -0.51
N GLN A 87 -21.04 -0.07 -0.52
CA GLN A 87 -19.99 -1.02 -0.94
C GLN A 87 -19.61 -0.86 -2.42
N VAL A 88 -20.59 -0.61 -3.29
CA VAL A 88 -20.35 -0.34 -4.73
C VAL A 88 -19.51 0.93 -4.91
N LEU A 89 -19.81 1.99 -4.15
CA LEU A 89 -19.03 3.22 -4.17
C LEU A 89 -17.61 3.00 -3.60
N GLU A 90 -17.48 2.23 -2.51
CA GLU A 90 -16.21 1.89 -1.88
C GLU A 90 -15.28 1.16 -2.84
N ILE A 91 -15.74 0.10 -3.52
CA ILE A 91 -14.89 -0.66 -4.45
C ILE A 91 -14.53 0.14 -5.70
N GLY A 92 -15.46 0.97 -6.20
CA GLY A 92 -15.20 1.86 -7.33
C GLY A 92 -14.11 2.88 -7.01
N TRP A 93 -14.18 3.50 -5.83
CA TRP A 93 -13.18 4.44 -5.38
C TRP A 93 -11.83 3.76 -5.12
N ARG A 94 -11.83 2.60 -4.43
CA ARG A 94 -10.62 1.82 -4.20
C ARG A 94 -9.94 1.42 -5.50
N ARG A 95 -10.68 0.90 -6.47
CA ARG A 95 -10.14 0.51 -7.79
C ARG A 95 -9.42 1.68 -8.46
N TRP A 96 -10.05 2.84 -8.49
CA TRP A 96 -9.45 4.03 -9.09
C TRP A 96 -8.19 4.49 -8.35
N MET A 97 -8.22 4.55 -7.00
CA MET A 97 -7.06 4.96 -6.22
C MET A 97 -5.90 3.97 -6.37
N THR A 98 -6.16 2.66 -6.28
CA THR A 98 -5.10 1.65 -6.45
C THR A 98 -4.46 1.75 -7.83
N ASP A 99 -5.25 1.84 -8.89
CA ASP A 99 -4.73 2.02 -10.26
C ASP A 99 -3.91 3.32 -10.41
N HIS A 100 -4.42 4.43 -9.86
CA HIS A 100 -3.72 5.71 -9.88
C HIS A 100 -2.36 5.63 -9.17
N TYR A 101 -2.30 5.13 -7.94
CA TYR A 101 -1.06 5.04 -7.16
C TYR A 101 -0.07 4.04 -7.74
N VAL A 102 -0.53 2.88 -8.23
CA VAL A 102 0.33 1.89 -8.90
C VAL A 102 0.98 2.50 -10.14
N ARG A 103 0.21 3.21 -10.98
CA ARG A 103 0.76 3.87 -12.17
C ARG A 103 1.83 4.90 -11.83
N HIS A 104 1.60 5.75 -10.83
CA HIS A 104 2.58 6.78 -10.44
C HIS A 104 3.83 6.18 -9.76
N TRP A 105 3.66 5.09 -9.01
CA TRP A 105 4.76 4.35 -8.41
C TRP A 105 5.63 3.63 -9.45
N LEU A 106 5.03 3.10 -10.52
CA LEU A 106 5.74 2.48 -11.64
C LEU A 106 6.32 3.50 -12.63
N SER A 107 5.70 4.68 -12.75
CA SER A 107 6.14 5.76 -13.63
C SER A 107 7.55 6.22 -13.29
N GLY A 108 8.37 6.51 -14.31
CA GLY A 108 9.71 7.08 -14.13
C GLY A 108 10.64 6.27 -13.23
N GLN A 109 10.38 4.96 -13.05
CA GLN A 109 11.10 4.08 -12.14
C GLN A 109 11.10 4.57 -10.68
N ASN A 110 10.03 5.26 -10.26
CA ASN A 110 9.89 5.79 -8.91
C ASN A 110 10.04 4.70 -7.84
N TYR A 111 9.57 3.48 -8.11
CA TYR A 111 9.73 2.33 -7.22
C TYR A 111 11.20 2.05 -6.83
N TYR A 112 12.16 2.22 -7.74
CA TYR A 112 13.58 2.00 -7.48
C TYR A 112 14.20 3.22 -6.80
N ARG A 113 13.88 4.41 -7.30
CA ARG A 113 14.49 5.66 -6.81
C ARG A 113 14.08 5.99 -5.37
N LEU A 114 12.85 5.65 -4.97
CA LEU A 114 12.39 5.78 -3.59
C LEU A 114 13.23 4.94 -2.62
N GLN A 115 13.71 3.77 -3.04
CA GLN A 115 14.58 2.92 -2.21
C GLN A 115 15.97 3.52 -2.01
N LEU A 116 16.44 4.38 -2.92
CA LEU A 116 17.79 4.96 -2.86
C LEU A 116 17.90 6.17 -1.93
N LEU A 117 16.83 6.93 -1.74
CA LEU A 117 16.87 8.23 -1.06
C LEU A 117 16.45 8.18 0.41
N HIS A 118 15.77 7.13 0.84
CA HIS A 118 15.25 7.05 2.20
C HIS A 118 15.81 5.85 2.97
N ASN A 119 16.52 6.16 4.07
CA ASN A 119 16.92 5.20 5.11
C ASN A 119 15.74 4.66 5.94
N LYS A 120 14.52 5.16 5.70
CA LYS A 120 13.29 4.61 6.28
C LYS A 120 12.58 3.84 5.19
N THR A 121 12.46 2.53 5.39
CA THR A 121 11.57 1.64 4.64
C THR A 121 10.13 2.15 4.78
N ASP A 122 9.72 3.08 3.91
CA ASP A 122 8.31 3.17 3.59
C ASP A 122 7.96 1.86 2.85
N ASN A 123 6.79 1.30 3.10
CA ASN A 123 6.35 0.03 2.55
C ASN A 123 5.26 0.29 1.49
N PRO A 124 5.61 0.64 0.22
CA PRO A 124 4.65 0.97 -0.83
C PRO A 124 3.55 -0.08 -1.02
N ASP A 125 3.89 -1.36 -0.85
CA ASP A 125 2.98 -2.49 -0.91
C ASP A 125 1.86 -2.37 0.12
N GLN A 126 2.20 -2.05 1.39
CA GLN A 126 1.22 -1.79 2.43
C GLN A 126 0.40 -0.53 2.14
N ARG A 127 1.05 0.53 1.66
CA ARG A 127 0.38 1.79 1.30
C ARG A 127 -0.71 1.55 0.25
N ILE A 128 -0.39 0.82 -0.80
CA ILE A 128 -1.27 0.60 -1.94
C ILE A 128 -2.36 -0.44 -1.63
N SER A 129 -2.03 -1.53 -0.91
CA SER A 129 -2.95 -2.64 -0.69
C SER A 129 -3.90 -2.45 0.50
N GLU A 130 -3.37 -1.98 1.64
CA GLU A 130 -4.08 -1.85 2.92
C GLU A 130 -4.52 -0.42 3.19
N ASP A 131 -3.59 0.55 3.13
CA ASP A 131 -3.90 1.94 3.52
C ASP A 131 -4.94 2.58 2.57
N ILE A 132 -4.86 2.37 1.25
CA ILE A 132 -5.92 2.83 0.31
C ILE A 132 -7.28 2.23 0.68
N LYS A 133 -7.35 0.93 1.00
CA LYS A 133 -8.60 0.25 1.40
C LYS A 133 -9.15 0.88 2.67
N MET A 134 -8.32 1.01 3.71
CA MET A 134 -8.70 1.60 4.99
C MET A 134 -9.15 3.05 4.80
N PHE A 135 -8.42 3.84 4.02
CA PHE A 135 -8.75 5.23 3.76
C PHE A 135 -10.13 5.39 3.13
N VAL A 136 -10.41 4.68 2.04
CA VAL A 136 -11.70 4.78 1.33
C VAL A 136 -12.85 4.33 2.23
N SER A 137 -12.74 3.15 2.84
CA SER A 137 -13.80 2.58 3.69
C SER A 137 -14.09 3.44 4.91
N THR A 138 -13.06 3.84 5.67
CA THR A 138 -13.22 4.68 6.87
C THR A 138 -13.70 6.09 6.51
N THR A 139 -13.25 6.68 5.41
CA THR A 139 -13.74 8.00 4.96
C THR A 139 -15.23 7.96 4.67
N LEU A 140 -15.71 6.97 3.92
CA LEU A 140 -17.14 6.84 3.59
C LEU A 140 -17.97 6.55 4.85
N ASN A 141 -17.54 5.60 5.69
CA ASN A 141 -18.24 5.24 6.93
C ASN A 141 -18.35 6.42 7.90
N LEU A 142 -17.26 7.19 8.08
CA LEU A 142 -17.25 8.36 8.95
C LEU A 142 -18.12 9.49 8.39
N ALA A 143 -18.07 9.73 7.08
CA ALA A 143 -18.87 10.78 6.45
C ALA A 143 -20.38 10.48 6.53
N ILE A 144 -20.79 9.28 6.13
CA ILE A 144 -22.21 8.86 6.13
C ILE A 144 -22.73 8.72 7.56
N GLY A 145 -21.95 8.10 8.46
CA GLY A 145 -22.34 7.94 9.85
C GLY A 145 -22.45 9.28 10.59
N CYS A 146 -21.54 10.23 10.33
CA CYS A 146 -21.62 11.58 10.88
C CYS A 146 -22.88 12.30 10.37
N LEU A 147 -23.18 12.22 9.07
CA LEU A 147 -24.42 12.78 8.51
C LEU A 147 -25.66 12.19 9.19
N LYS A 148 -25.74 10.85 9.30
CA LYS A 148 -26.84 10.15 9.96
C LYS A 148 -27.01 10.61 11.41
N ALA A 149 -25.91 10.70 12.15
CA ALA A 149 -25.92 11.13 13.55
C ALA A 149 -26.40 12.58 13.71
N VAL A 150 -25.93 13.51 12.86
CA VAL A 150 -26.34 14.92 12.90
C VAL A 150 -27.83 15.09 12.56
N VAL A 151 -28.30 14.44 11.50
CA VAL A 151 -29.72 14.52 11.07
C VAL A 151 -30.64 13.87 12.11
N THR A 152 -30.23 12.73 12.67
CA THR A 152 -30.98 12.06 13.75
C THR A 152 -31.03 12.95 15.00
N LEU A 153 -29.89 13.52 15.42
CA LEU A 153 -29.83 14.43 16.55
C LEU A 153 -30.77 15.62 16.37
N GLY A 154 -30.70 16.29 15.21
CA GLY A 154 -31.58 17.44 14.91
C GLY A 154 -33.06 17.07 14.96
N SER A 155 -33.44 15.97 14.31
CA SER A 155 -34.84 15.51 14.26
C SER A 155 -35.38 15.14 15.64
N PHE A 156 -34.60 14.39 16.43
CA PHE A 156 -35.05 13.90 17.73
C PHE A 156 -34.91 14.91 18.85
N VAL A 157 -34.01 15.89 18.76
CA VAL A 157 -34.00 17.05 19.68
C VAL A 157 -35.29 17.86 19.53
N VAL A 158 -35.76 18.10 18.30
CA VAL A 158 -37.03 18.80 18.06
C VAL A 158 -38.21 18.02 18.63
N ILE A 159 -38.30 16.71 18.37
CA ILE A 159 -39.36 15.86 18.93
C ILE A 159 -39.32 15.86 20.46
N LEU A 160 -38.14 15.67 21.05
CA LEU A 160 -37.97 15.63 22.50
C LEU A 160 -38.31 16.98 23.14
N TRP A 161 -37.96 18.10 22.50
CA TRP A 161 -38.34 19.43 22.96
C TRP A 161 -39.86 19.62 23.00
N GLN A 162 -40.56 19.22 21.93
CA GLN A 162 -42.03 19.28 21.85
C GLN A 162 -42.69 18.43 22.94
N LEU A 163 -42.14 17.25 23.22
CA LEU A 163 -42.67 16.34 24.24
C LEU A 163 -42.29 16.74 25.67
N SER A 164 -41.18 17.46 25.86
CA SER A 164 -40.59 17.73 27.18
C SER A 164 -41.46 18.57 28.10
N GLY A 165 -42.37 19.40 27.60
CA GLY A 165 -43.18 20.30 28.44
C GLY A 165 -42.35 21.17 29.39
N THR A 166 -42.94 21.62 30.50
CA THR A 166 -42.26 22.42 31.53
C THR A 166 -42.22 21.67 32.86
N LEU A 167 -41.03 21.51 33.44
CA LEU A 167 -40.88 21.03 34.81
C LEU A 167 -40.78 22.23 35.76
N PRO A 168 -41.71 22.41 36.72
CA PRO A 168 -41.55 23.38 37.78
C PRO A 168 -40.55 22.85 38.82
N ILE A 169 -39.41 23.52 38.97
CA ILE A 169 -38.42 23.25 40.02
C ILE A 169 -38.51 24.37 41.06
N ILE A 170 -38.73 24.00 42.32
CA ILE A 170 -38.70 24.94 43.43
C ILE A 170 -37.27 24.99 43.95
N LEU A 171 -36.52 26.04 43.61
CA LEU A 171 -35.16 26.26 44.09
C LEU A 171 -35.10 27.61 44.81
N GLY A 172 -34.72 27.59 46.10
CA GLY A 172 -34.62 28.81 46.91
C GLY A 172 -35.94 29.57 47.12
N GLY A 173 -37.08 28.88 47.12
CA GLY A 173 -38.41 29.49 47.29
C GLY A 173 -39.02 30.09 46.01
N HIS A 174 -38.29 30.12 44.89
CA HIS A 174 -38.79 30.59 43.60
C HIS A 174 -39.09 29.42 42.65
N LEU A 175 -40.17 29.55 41.89
CA LEU A 175 -40.65 28.58 40.91
C LEU A 175 -39.93 28.79 39.57
N TRP A 176 -38.91 27.98 39.30
CA TRP A 176 -38.20 27.98 38.02
C TRP A 176 -38.89 27.02 37.05
N LYS A 177 -39.41 27.53 35.93
CA LYS A 177 -39.97 26.70 34.86
C LYS A 177 -38.91 26.46 33.80
N ILE A 178 -38.30 25.27 33.81
CA ILE A 178 -37.32 24.89 32.78
C ILE A 178 -38.09 24.26 31.62
N SER A 179 -38.10 24.95 30.47
CA SER A 179 -38.62 24.41 29.21
C SER A 179 -37.60 23.47 28.58
N GLY A 180 -38.06 22.38 27.98
CA GLY A 180 -37.17 21.44 27.29
C GLY A 180 -36.25 20.66 28.24
N TYR A 181 -36.61 20.51 29.51
CA TYR A 181 -35.75 19.85 30.52
C TYR A 181 -35.25 18.47 30.09
N MET A 182 -36.06 17.67 29.37
CA MET A 182 -35.66 16.34 28.89
C MET A 182 -34.52 16.41 27.87
N VAL A 183 -34.48 17.45 27.05
CA VAL A 183 -33.37 17.68 26.10
C VAL A 183 -32.09 17.96 26.87
N TRP A 184 -32.13 18.87 27.84
CA TRP A 184 -30.96 19.19 28.66
C TRP A 184 -30.47 17.98 29.45
N THR A 185 -31.37 17.18 30.00
CA THR A 185 -31.06 15.93 30.69
C THR A 185 -30.42 14.91 29.74
N ALA A 186 -30.95 14.74 28.52
CA ALA A 186 -30.38 13.86 27.50
C ALA A 186 -28.97 14.30 27.08
N LEU A 187 -28.78 15.61 26.83
CA LEU A 187 -27.49 16.18 26.49
C LEU A 187 -26.46 15.97 27.61
N ALA A 188 -26.82 16.29 28.86
CA ALA A 188 -25.93 16.12 30.01
C ALA A 188 -25.53 14.64 30.20
N TYR A 189 -26.50 13.73 30.08
CA TYR A 189 -26.28 12.30 30.18
C TYR A 189 -25.37 11.77 29.05
N ALA A 190 -25.62 12.20 27.81
CA ALA A 190 -24.82 11.86 26.64
C ALA A 190 -23.38 12.35 26.76
N VAL A 191 -23.17 13.62 27.15
CA VAL A 191 -21.84 14.22 27.31
C VAL A 191 -21.05 13.53 28.42
N MET A 192 -21.68 13.20 29.54
CA MET A 192 -21.02 12.51 30.65
C MET A 192 -20.54 11.11 30.27
N GLY A 193 -21.42 10.30 29.66
CA GLY A 193 -21.06 8.95 29.18
C GLY A 193 -19.96 8.99 28.13
N THR A 194 -20.11 9.92 27.18
CA THR A 194 -19.12 10.22 26.14
C THR A 194 -17.74 10.52 26.72
N TRP A 195 -17.67 11.44 27.68
CA TRP A 195 -16.41 11.84 28.30
C TRP A 195 -15.74 10.68 29.05
N LEU A 196 -16.51 9.89 29.81
CA LEU A 196 -16.01 8.72 30.53
C LEU A 196 -15.48 7.65 29.56
N ALA A 197 -16.24 7.34 28.51
CA ALA A 197 -15.86 6.35 27.50
C ALA A 197 -14.58 6.78 26.76
N ALA A 198 -14.49 8.05 26.35
CA ALA A 198 -13.29 8.59 25.72
C ALA A 198 -12.06 8.50 26.65
N LYS A 199 -12.19 8.88 27.92
CA LYS A 199 -11.09 8.84 28.89
C LYS A 199 -10.56 7.42 29.11
N ILE A 200 -11.43 6.41 29.20
CA ILE A 200 -11.04 5.01 29.39
C ILE A 200 -10.54 4.37 28.09
N GLY A 201 -11.12 4.74 26.95
CA GLY A 201 -10.86 4.17 25.64
C GLY A 201 -9.58 4.68 24.95
N ARG A 202 -9.13 5.90 25.23
CA ARG A 202 -7.93 6.52 24.60
C ARG A 202 -6.70 5.59 24.48
N PRO A 203 -6.29 4.82 25.51
CA PRO A 203 -5.14 3.93 25.40
C PRO A 203 -5.31 2.76 24.41
N LEU A 204 -6.55 2.38 24.06
CA LEU A 204 -6.81 1.29 23.11
C LEU A 204 -6.27 1.59 21.72
N VAL A 205 -6.23 2.86 21.31
CA VAL A 205 -5.71 3.24 19.98
C VAL A 205 -4.25 2.83 19.85
N ARG A 206 -3.42 3.15 20.85
CA ARG A 206 -2.00 2.77 20.87
C ARG A 206 -1.83 1.26 20.96
N LEU A 207 -2.59 0.57 21.80
CA LEU A 207 -2.52 -0.89 21.93
C LEU A 207 -2.89 -1.62 20.63
N ASN A 208 -3.89 -1.14 19.89
CA ASN A 208 -4.25 -1.71 18.59
C ASN A 208 -3.16 -1.46 17.54
N PHE A 209 -2.57 -0.26 17.52
CA PHE A 209 -1.46 0.05 16.64
C PHE A 209 -0.23 -0.85 16.94
N ASP A 210 0.14 -0.94 18.21
CA ASP A 210 1.25 -1.79 18.67
C ASP A 210 0.97 -3.27 18.34
N GLN A 211 -0.29 -3.72 18.44
CA GLN A 211 -0.70 -5.09 18.06
C GLN A 211 -0.41 -5.38 16.58
N GLN A 212 -0.87 -4.50 15.68
CA GLN A 212 -0.64 -4.64 14.24
C GLN A 212 0.85 -4.64 13.92
N HIS A 213 1.63 -3.80 14.59
CA HIS A 213 3.08 -3.75 14.42
C HIS A 213 3.76 -5.05 14.85
N TYR A 214 3.46 -5.57 16.04
CA TYR A 214 4.04 -6.83 16.51
C TYR A 214 3.62 -8.04 15.65
N GLU A 215 2.39 -8.09 15.17
CA GLU A 215 1.93 -9.13 14.24
C GLU A 215 2.65 -9.05 12.88
N ALA A 216 2.86 -7.84 12.36
CA ALA A 216 3.61 -7.63 11.13
C ALA A 216 5.08 -8.06 11.29
N ASP A 217 5.73 -7.71 12.40
CA ASP A 217 7.10 -8.13 12.72
C ASP A 217 7.23 -9.65 12.81
N PHE A 218 6.27 -10.32 13.46
CA PHE A 218 6.24 -11.78 13.56
C PHE A 218 6.01 -12.44 12.20
N ARG A 219 5.09 -11.93 11.39
CA ARG A 219 4.87 -12.44 10.04
C ARG A 219 6.09 -12.23 9.14
N PHE A 220 6.75 -11.08 9.26
CA PHE A 220 7.98 -10.78 8.52
C PHE A 220 9.10 -11.77 8.83
N SER A 221 9.30 -12.14 10.11
CA SER A 221 10.31 -13.15 10.46
C SER A 221 10.01 -14.52 9.84
N LEU A 222 8.74 -14.93 9.79
CA LEU A 222 8.32 -16.18 9.13
C LEU A 222 8.54 -16.14 7.61
N VAL A 223 8.24 -15.01 6.96
CA VAL A 223 8.49 -14.83 5.52
C VAL A 223 9.99 -14.90 5.23
N ARG A 224 10.81 -14.19 6.03
CA ARG A 224 12.27 -14.22 5.90
C ARG A 224 12.83 -15.63 6.09
N PHE A 225 12.33 -16.39 7.07
CA PHE A 225 12.72 -17.78 7.28
C PHE A 225 12.42 -18.64 6.04
N ARG A 226 11.22 -18.51 5.47
CA ARG A 226 10.82 -19.23 4.26
C ARG A 226 11.69 -18.85 3.04
N GLU A 227 12.04 -17.58 2.90
CA GLU A 227 12.89 -17.11 1.79
C GLU A 227 14.35 -17.56 1.91
N ASN A 228 14.80 -17.93 3.11
CA ASN A 228 16.18 -18.33 3.39
C ASN A 228 16.27 -19.76 3.96
N SER A 229 15.25 -20.60 3.71
CA SER A 229 15.10 -21.89 4.37
C SER A 229 16.26 -22.85 4.09
N GLU A 230 16.81 -22.79 2.88
CA GLU A 230 17.97 -23.60 2.49
C GLU A 230 19.22 -23.22 3.28
N SER A 231 19.55 -21.92 3.36
CA SER A 231 20.70 -21.45 4.14
C SER A 231 20.57 -21.79 5.62
N ILE A 232 19.36 -21.62 6.18
CA ILE A 232 19.09 -21.96 7.59
C ILE A 232 19.28 -23.46 7.83
N ALA A 233 18.78 -24.31 6.93
CA ALA A 233 18.94 -25.76 7.01
C ALA A 233 20.42 -26.18 6.91
N PHE A 234 21.21 -25.53 6.05
CA PHE A 234 22.66 -25.76 5.98
C PHE A 234 23.37 -25.42 7.30
N TYR A 235 23.00 -24.31 7.93
CA TYR A 235 23.56 -23.92 9.23
C TYR A 235 22.97 -24.71 10.41
N ARG A 236 21.90 -25.50 10.20
CA ARG A 236 21.12 -26.14 11.26
C ARG A 236 20.67 -25.11 12.33
N GLY A 237 20.22 -23.96 11.84
CA GLY A 237 19.88 -22.79 12.64
C GLY A 237 18.50 -22.82 13.30
N GLU A 238 17.76 -23.92 13.19
CA GLU A 238 16.33 -23.98 13.52
C GLU A 238 16.03 -23.64 14.99
N LYS A 239 16.92 -24.03 15.92
CA LYS A 239 16.77 -23.68 17.35
C LYS A 239 16.89 -22.18 17.61
N HIS A 240 17.79 -21.50 16.89
CA HIS A 240 17.95 -20.06 17.04
C HIS A 240 16.74 -19.34 16.44
N GLU A 241 16.30 -19.74 15.24
CA GLU A 241 15.10 -19.20 14.60
C GLU A 241 13.84 -19.43 15.44
N GLN A 242 13.70 -20.59 16.10
CA GLN A 242 12.61 -20.86 17.03
C GLN A 242 12.57 -19.83 18.16
N HIS A 243 13.71 -19.53 18.81
CA HIS A 243 13.76 -18.53 19.87
C HIS A 243 13.38 -17.13 19.37
N VAL A 244 13.81 -16.75 18.16
CA VAL A 244 13.40 -15.48 17.55
C VAL A 244 11.88 -15.44 17.34
N PHE A 245 11.27 -16.54 16.88
CA PHE A 245 9.81 -16.62 16.73
C PHE A 245 9.08 -16.53 18.06
N GLU A 246 9.55 -17.22 19.10
CA GLU A 246 8.98 -17.19 20.44
C GLU A 246 9.04 -15.77 21.04
N GLU A 247 10.17 -15.08 20.93
CA GLU A 247 10.34 -13.71 21.42
C GLU A 247 9.38 -12.73 20.71
N ARG A 248 9.31 -12.82 19.38
CA ARG A 248 8.41 -11.97 18.57
C ARG A 248 6.96 -12.24 18.89
N PHE A 249 6.57 -13.51 19.04
CA PHE A 249 5.21 -13.89 19.42
C PHE A 249 4.87 -13.48 20.86
N GLN A 250 5.84 -13.48 21.77
CA GLN A 250 5.62 -13.03 23.14
C GLN A 250 5.22 -11.55 23.22
N ASN A 251 5.76 -10.71 22.33
CA ASN A 251 5.35 -9.30 22.22
C ASN A 251 3.88 -9.18 21.75
N VAL A 252 3.48 -9.98 20.76
CA VAL A 252 2.08 -10.09 20.30
C VAL A 252 1.19 -10.50 21.46
N PHE A 253 1.57 -11.54 22.19
CA PHE A 253 0.78 -12.08 23.31
C PHE A 253 0.64 -11.08 24.46
N ALA A 254 1.74 -10.45 24.89
CA ALA A 254 1.74 -9.50 25.99
C ALA A 254 0.87 -8.27 25.68
N ASN A 255 0.96 -7.75 24.47
CA ASN A 255 0.14 -6.62 24.03
C ASN A 255 -1.34 -7.01 23.89
N PHE A 256 -1.65 -8.19 23.34
CA PHE A 256 -3.01 -8.71 23.27
C PHE A 256 -3.66 -8.79 24.67
N TRP A 257 -2.91 -9.23 25.68
CA TRP A 257 -3.40 -9.26 27.06
C TRP A 257 -3.69 -7.87 27.63
N ALA A 258 -2.84 -6.88 27.32
CA ALA A 258 -3.07 -5.49 27.69
C ALA A 258 -4.33 -4.92 27.01
N LEU A 259 -4.53 -5.25 25.73
CA LEU A 259 -5.71 -4.90 24.94
C LEU A 259 -6.97 -5.51 25.58
N MET A 260 -6.99 -6.81 25.88
CA MET A 260 -8.10 -7.48 26.57
C MET A 260 -8.46 -6.81 27.89
N LYS A 261 -7.47 -6.49 28.73
CA LYS A 261 -7.70 -5.81 30.02
C LYS A 261 -8.35 -4.44 29.84
N ARG A 262 -7.93 -3.67 28.83
CA ARG A 262 -8.51 -2.34 28.56
C ARG A 262 -9.88 -2.42 27.92
N GLN A 263 -10.08 -3.33 26.97
CA GLN A 263 -11.38 -3.58 26.37
C GLN A 263 -12.39 -4.00 27.41
N LYS A 264 -12.04 -4.93 28.31
CA LYS A 264 -12.90 -5.32 29.44
C LYS A 264 -13.35 -4.11 30.27
N ARG A 265 -12.42 -3.20 30.64
CA ARG A 265 -12.76 -1.98 31.41
C ARG A 265 -13.70 -1.05 30.65
N LEU A 266 -13.49 -0.89 29.34
CA LEU A 266 -14.37 -0.09 28.50
C LEU A 266 -15.77 -0.72 28.36
N THR A 267 -15.84 -2.04 28.18
CA THR A 267 -17.10 -2.80 28.09
C THR A 267 -17.90 -2.69 29.38
N TRP A 268 -17.28 -2.78 30.56
CA TRP A 268 -17.96 -2.56 31.84
C TRP A 268 -18.61 -1.18 31.92
N LEU A 269 -17.86 -0.12 31.56
CA LEU A 269 -18.39 1.24 31.58
C LEU A 269 -19.53 1.42 30.57
N THR A 270 -19.29 1.05 29.31
CA THR A 270 -20.25 1.28 28.20
C THR A 270 -21.52 0.45 28.36
N SER A 271 -21.43 -0.79 28.85
CA SER A 271 -22.60 -1.63 29.13
C SER A 271 -23.41 -1.09 30.31
N GLY A 272 -22.75 -0.71 31.41
CA GLY A 272 -23.42 -0.11 32.56
C GLY A 272 -24.10 1.22 32.21
N TYR A 273 -23.41 2.06 31.44
CA TYR A 273 -23.97 3.29 30.90
C TYR A 273 -25.20 3.03 30.01
N SER A 274 -25.10 2.13 29.04
CA SER A 274 -26.23 1.81 28.14
C SER A 274 -27.44 1.24 28.90
N GLN A 275 -27.21 0.40 29.91
CA GLN A 275 -28.29 -0.17 30.72
C GLN A 275 -29.02 0.89 31.55
N LEU A 276 -28.28 1.86 32.13
CA LEU A 276 -28.90 2.98 32.84
C LEU A 276 -29.72 3.87 31.89
N ALA A 277 -29.29 4.03 30.64
CA ALA A 277 -29.98 4.82 29.62
C ALA A 277 -31.37 4.25 29.27
N VAL A 278 -31.62 2.95 29.47
CA VAL A 278 -32.93 2.33 29.23
C VAL A 278 -33.97 2.82 30.23
N ILE A 279 -33.62 2.90 31.52
CA ILE A 279 -34.56 3.22 32.60
C ILE A 279 -34.62 4.71 32.93
N PHE A 280 -33.51 5.43 32.76
CA PHE A 280 -33.39 6.83 33.15
C PHE A 280 -34.43 7.77 32.52
N PRO A 281 -34.81 7.64 31.24
CA PRO A 281 -35.85 8.48 30.64
C PRO A 281 -37.22 8.27 31.28
N PHE A 282 -37.53 7.04 31.69
CA PHE A 282 -38.77 6.74 32.40
C PHE A 282 -38.81 7.42 33.76
N LEU A 283 -37.69 7.45 34.50
CA LEU A 283 -37.60 8.16 35.78
C LEU A 283 -37.82 9.68 35.60
N VAL A 284 -37.22 10.26 34.56
CA VAL A 284 -37.31 11.69 34.24
C VAL A 284 -38.72 12.09 33.77
N ALA A 285 -39.44 11.19 33.10
CA ALA A 285 -40.81 11.41 32.61
C ALA A 285 -41.91 10.94 33.57
N ALA A 286 -41.59 10.12 34.58
CA ALA A 286 -42.54 9.53 35.53
C ALA A 286 -43.46 10.56 36.21
N PRO A 287 -42.99 11.73 36.71
CA PRO A 287 -43.87 12.70 37.36
C PRO A 287 -45.03 13.17 36.45
N ARG A 288 -44.78 13.31 35.14
CA ARG A 288 -45.80 13.72 34.17
C ARG A 288 -46.80 12.61 33.85
N TYR A 289 -46.33 11.36 33.85
CA TYR A 289 -47.18 10.19 33.66
C TYR A 289 -48.12 9.99 34.86
N PHE A 290 -47.59 9.99 36.09
CA PHE A 290 -48.39 9.80 37.29
C PHE A 290 -49.32 10.99 37.60
N SER A 291 -48.98 12.20 37.13
CA SER A 291 -49.90 13.37 37.15
C SER A 291 -50.91 13.39 35.98
N ARG A 292 -50.98 12.32 35.17
CA ARG A 292 -51.90 12.15 34.02
C ARG A 292 -51.75 13.21 32.92
N GLN A 293 -50.61 13.90 32.85
CA GLN A 293 -50.32 14.86 31.77
C GLN A 293 -49.95 14.16 30.45
N ILE A 294 -49.44 12.93 30.53
CA ILE A 294 -49.07 12.10 29.38
C ILE A 294 -49.61 10.68 29.56
N GLN A 295 -49.94 10.01 28.46
CA GLN A 295 -50.33 8.60 28.42
C GLN A 295 -49.09 7.69 28.29
N LEU A 296 -49.29 6.38 28.37
CA LEU A 296 -48.23 5.36 28.25
C LEU A 296 -47.47 5.50 26.92
N GLY A 297 -48.17 5.78 25.82
CA GLY A 297 -47.55 6.01 24.53
C GLY A 297 -46.64 7.24 24.52
N GLY A 298 -47.03 8.33 25.18
CA GLY A 298 -46.16 9.50 25.35
C GLY A 298 -44.89 9.18 26.16
N LEU A 299 -45.02 8.37 27.21
CA LEU A 299 -43.90 7.92 28.03
C LEU A 299 -42.89 7.09 27.22
N VAL A 300 -43.36 6.10 26.46
CA VAL A 300 -42.50 5.28 25.59
C VAL A 300 -41.90 6.10 24.45
N GLN A 301 -42.66 7.04 23.87
CA GLN A 301 -42.18 7.92 22.83
C GLN A 301 -41.02 8.81 23.31
N ILE A 302 -41.13 9.36 24.51
CA ILE A 302 -40.07 10.15 25.16
C ILE A 302 -38.83 9.28 25.39
N ALA A 303 -38.99 8.08 25.94
CA ALA A 303 -37.86 7.18 26.18
C ALA A 303 -37.13 6.80 24.88
N SER A 304 -37.89 6.51 23.82
CA SER A 304 -37.35 6.26 22.49
C SER A 304 -36.62 7.48 21.92
N ALA A 305 -37.20 8.69 22.02
CA ALA A 305 -36.56 9.91 21.52
C ALA A 305 -35.29 10.26 22.29
N PHE A 306 -35.29 10.08 23.62
CA PHE A 306 -34.10 10.23 24.46
C PHE A 306 -32.98 9.29 24.00
N GLY A 307 -33.29 8.01 23.79
CA GLY A 307 -32.31 7.03 23.30
C GLY A 307 -31.69 7.45 21.97
N ARG A 308 -32.50 7.93 21.01
CA ARG A 308 -32.00 8.40 19.71
C ARG A 308 -31.07 9.61 19.82
N VAL A 309 -31.36 10.56 20.72
CA VAL A 309 -30.47 11.70 21.01
C VAL A 309 -29.14 11.20 21.60
N GLN A 310 -29.22 10.29 22.57
CA GLN A 310 -28.04 9.72 23.22
C GLN A 310 -27.18 8.89 22.25
N ASP A 311 -27.77 8.04 21.41
CA ASP A 311 -27.07 7.26 20.39
C ASP A 311 -26.34 8.17 19.40
N SER A 312 -27.02 9.22 18.93
CA SER A 312 -26.46 10.17 17.96
C SER A 312 -25.24 10.91 18.50
N LEU A 313 -25.24 11.26 19.79
CA LEU A 313 -24.09 11.88 20.45
C LEU A 313 -22.98 10.87 20.73
N SER A 314 -23.35 9.63 21.08
CA SER A 314 -22.40 8.55 21.35
C SER A 314 -21.63 8.13 20.10
N TYR A 315 -22.19 8.33 18.90
CA TYR A 315 -21.54 8.04 17.63
C TYR A 315 -20.12 8.63 17.51
N PHE A 316 -19.94 9.90 17.88
CA PHE A 316 -18.64 10.58 17.78
C PHE A 316 -17.57 9.96 18.68
N VAL A 317 -18.00 9.41 19.81
CA VAL A 317 -17.12 8.75 20.78
C VAL A 317 -16.74 7.36 20.32
N ASN A 318 -17.76 6.61 19.89
CA ASN A 318 -17.59 5.27 19.37
C ASN A 318 -16.73 5.27 18.10
N SER A 319 -16.81 6.34 17.31
CA SER A 319 -16.01 6.55 16.09
C SER A 319 -14.62 7.12 16.35
N TYR A 320 -14.26 7.46 17.60
CA TYR A 320 -12.97 8.10 17.91
C TYR A 320 -11.78 7.26 17.45
N SER A 321 -11.81 5.95 17.68
CA SER A 321 -10.76 5.03 17.22
C SER A 321 -10.64 5.02 15.70
N SER A 322 -11.76 4.96 14.98
CA SER A 322 -11.79 5.00 13.51
C SER A 322 -11.32 6.34 12.96
N ILE A 323 -11.62 7.46 13.65
CA ILE A 323 -11.10 8.79 13.28
C ILE A 323 -9.58 8.83 13.44
N ALA A 324 -9.04 8.30 14.55
CA ALA A 324 -7.60 8.26 14.79
C ALA A 324 -6.88 7.36 13.77
N GLU A 325 -7.44 6.19 13.47
CA GLU A 325 -6.93 5.28 12.44
C GLU A 325 -6.96 5.94 11.06
N TRP A 326 -8.09 6.56 10.69
CA TRP A 326 -8.21 7.31 9.44
C TRP A 326 -7.18 8.45 9.34
N GLN A 327 -6.93 9.18 10.43
CA GLN A 327 -5.91 10.23 10.45
C GLN A 327 -4.52 9.67 10.18
N ALA A 328 -4.15 8.57 10.84
CA ALA A 328 -2.85 7.92 10.67
C ALA A 328 -2.68 7.37 9.24
N VAL A 329 -3.70 6.71 8.69
CA VAL A 329 -3.71 6.20 7.30
C VAL A 329 -3.58 7.35 6.30
N ARG A 330 -4.34 8.43 6.50
CA ARG A 330 -4.24 9.63 5.66
C ARG A 330 -2.82 10.20 5.66
N ASP A 331 -2.21 10.38 6.84
CA ASP A 331 -0.89 10.97 6.93
C ASP A 331 0.15 10.11 6.21
N ARG A 332 0.08 8.78 6.37
CA ARG A 332 0.93 7.84 5.62
C ARG A 332 0.73 7.90 4.10
N LEU A 333 -0.51 8.07 3.62
CA LEU A 333 -0.79 8.21 2.19
C LEU A 333 -0.36 9.58 1.63
N LEU A 334 -0.46 10.64 2.42
CA LEU A 334 0.05 11.96 2.06
C LEU A 334 1.57 11.95 1.98
N ASP A 335 2.23 11.35 2.97
CA ASP A 335 3.68 11.19 2.97
C ASP A 335 4.12 10.39 1.74
N PHE A 336 3.50 9.23 1.48
CA PHE A 336 3.79 8.42 0.29
C PHE A 336 3.61 9.19 -1.03
N ARG A 337 2.52 9.96 -1.15
CA ARG A 337 2.28 10.83 -2.31
C ARG A 337 3.36 11.90 -2.45
N ASN A 338 3.69 12.59 -1.37
CA ASN A 338 4.71 13.64 -1.37
C ASN A 338 6.09 13.07 -1.72
N HIS A 339 6.40 11.83 -1.31
CA HIS A 339 7.64 11.15 -1.72
C HIS A 339 7.65 10.88 -3.23
N ILE A 340 6.55 10.36 -3.81
CA ILE A 340 6.46 10.14 -5.25
C ILE A 340 6.56 11.46 -6.03
N GLU A 341 5.83 12.50 -5.63
CA GLU A 341 5.86 13.81 -6.30
C GLU A 341 7.23 14.51 -6.13
N GLY A 342 7.85 14.37 -4.96
CA GLY A 342 9.21 14.87 -4.68
C GLY A 342 10.29 14.21 -5.55
N MET A 343 10.08 12.95 -5.96
CA MET A 343 11.00 12.26 -6.86
C MET A 343 11.06 12.88 -8.25
N GLU A 344 9.97 13.43 -8.77
CA GLU A 344 9.96 14.11 -10.07
C GLU A 344 10.90 15.33 -10.05
N LEU A 345 10.96 16.05 -8.93
CA LEU A 345 11.86 17.18 -8.72
C LEU A 345 13.34 16.74 -8.61
N ILE A 346 13.63 15.61 -7.96
CA ILE A 346 14.99 15.07 -7.84
C ILE A 346 15.46 14.47 -9.17
N SER A 347 14.57 13.84 -9.94
CA SER A 347 14.86 13.38 -11.30
C SER A 347 15.21 14.54 -12.23
N GLY A 348 14.68 15.75 -11.98
CA GLY A 348 15.12 16.96 -12.67
C GLY A 348 16.52 17.45 -12.28
N LYS A 349 17.10 16.94 -11.18
CA LYS A 349 18.42 17.34 -10.66
C LYS A 349 19.58 16.42 -11.07
N THR A 350 19.35 15.27 -11.69
CA THR A 350 20.44 14.53 -12.33
C THR A 350 21.06 15.39 -13.41
N MET A 351 22.27 15.91 -13.18
CA MET A 351 22.98 16.78 -14.13
C MET A 351 23.73 15.96 -15.18
N ILE A 352 23.14 14.85 -15.63
CA ILE A 352 23.67 14.11 -16.78
C ILE A 352 23.04 14.69 -18.04
N SER A 353 23.82 15.45 -18.79
CA SER A 353 23.41 15.92 -20.12
C SER A 353 23.46 14.74 -21.09
N ARG A 354 22.31 14.12 -21.35
CA ARG A 354 22.17 13.07 -22.37
C ARG A 354 21.97 13.69 -23.75
N LYS A 355 22.92 13.46 -24.66
CA LYS A 355 22.76 13.76 -26.09
C LYS A 355 22.57 12.46 -26.84
N TYR A 356 21.54 12.39 -27.68
CA TYR A 356 21.31 11.25 -28.54
C TYR A 356 21.96 11.50 -29.90
N ASN A 357 22.88 10.64 -30.31
CA ASN A 357 23.56 10.75 -31.59
C ASN A 357 23.09 9.65 -32.56
N ARG A 358 22.97 10.02 -33.84
CA ARG A 358 22.72 9.07 -34.94
C ARG A 358 23.99 8.31 -35.32
N ASN A 359 25.16 8.90 -35.10
CA ASN A 359 26.43 8.22 -35.32
C ASN A 359 26.69 7.28 -34.15
N SER A 360 26.89 6.01 -34.49
CA SER A 360 26.79 4.77 -33.71
C SER A 360 27.80 4.57 -32.57
N GLY A 361 28.31 5.64 -31.96
CA GLY A 361 29.25 5.59 -30.84
C GLY A 361 28.59 5.84 -29.49
N PHE A 362 29.21 5.31 -28.45
CA PHE A 362 28.88 5.52 -27.04
C PHE A 362 30.03 6.32 -26.40
N SER A 363 29.74 7.46 -25.78
CA SER A 363 30.79 8.22 -25.08
C SER A 363 30.30 8.77 -23.75
N VAL A 364 31.20 8.72 -22.77
CA VAL A 364 31.04 9.28 -21.43
C VAL A 364 32.07 10.39 -21.29
N SER A 365 31.65 11.55 -20.80
CA SER A 365 32.59 12.67 -20.58
C SER A 365 32.34 13.38 -19.26
N GLU A 366 33.42 13.72 -18.55
CA GLU A 366 33.43 14.41 -17.26
C GLU A 366 32.50 13.74 -16.22
N MET A 367 32.31 12.42 -16.29
CA MET A 367 31.31 11.74 -15.47
C MET A 367 31.81 11.49 -14.06
N THR A 368 31.15 12.10 -13.08
CA THR A 368 31.42 11.88 -11.65
C THR A 368 30.25 11.17 -11.01
N ILE A 369 30.51 10.02 -10.38
CA ILE A 369 29.51 9.16 -9.73
C ILE A 369 29.75 9.14 -8.23
N ARG A 370 28.70 9.43 -7.46
CA ARG A 370 28.74 9.48 -5.99
C ARG A 370 27.82 8.45 -5.36
N ARG A 371 28.11 8.10 -4.12
CA ARG A 371 27.20 7.39 -3.21
C ARG A 371 26.09 8.33 -2.71
N PRO A 372 25.00 7.80 -2.12
CA PRO A 372 23.96 8.61 -1.51
C PRO A 372 24.46 9.50 -0.36
N ASP A 373 25.56 9.12 0.31
CA ASP A 373 26.24 9.90 1.35
C ASP A 373 27.13 11.04 0.80
N GLY A 374 27.28 11.13 -0.53
CA GLY A 374 28.07 12.15 -1.22
C GLY A 374 29.51 11.74 -1.55
N GLU A 375 30.00 10.59 -1.06
CA GLU A 375 31.35 10.10 -1.36
C GLU A 375 31.52 9.76 -2.84
N ALA A 376 32.63 10.17 -3.46
CA ALA A 376 32.90 9.89 -4.86
C ALA A 376 33.37 8.44 -5.07
N LEU A 377 32.68 7.71 -5.94
CA LEU A 377 33.10 6.37 -6.38
C LEU A 377 34.02 6.46 -7.59
N ILE A 378 33.66 7.31 -8.55
CA ILE A 378 34.37 7.54 -9.80
C ILE A 378 34.39 9.05 -10.05
N GLU A 379 35.54 9.60 -10.37
CA GLU A 379 35.72 11.03 -10.64
C GLU A 379 36.13 11.25 -12.10
N GLN A 380 35.48 12.22 -12.75
CA GLN A 380 35.82 12.69 -14.10
C GLN A 380 36.10 11.55 -15.10
N LEU A 381 35.17 10.61 -15.24
CA LEU A 381 35.30 9.50 -16.18
C LEU A 381 35.08 9.97 -17.62
N ASP A 382 36.06 9.66 -18.47
CA ASP A 382 36.08 10.01 -19.89
C ASP A 382 36.48 8.78 -20.73
N PHE A 383 35.57 8.31 -21.59
CA PHE A 383 35.91 7.28 -22.59
C PHE A 383 34.93 7.28 -23.77
N GLU A 384 35.37 6.73 -24.88
CA GLU A 384 34.59 6.60 -26.12
C GLU A 384 34.72 5.19 -26.70
N LEU A 385 33.58 4.61 -27.07
CA LEU A 385 33.44 3.27 -27.62
C LEU A 385 32.70 3.34 -28.95
N ASN A 386 33.29 2.76 -29.99
CA ASN A 386 32.62 2.65 -31.29
C ASN A 386 31.67 1.45 -31.31
N SER A 387 30.65 1.47 -32.17
CA SER A 387 29.83 0.27 -32.43
C SER A 387 30.73 -0.90 -32.88
N GLY A 388 30.52 -2.06 -32.28
CA GLY A 388 31.29 -3.28 -32.49
C GLY A 388 32.56 -3.41 -31.62
N GLU A 389 32.93 -2.37 -30.87
CA GLU A 389 34.07 -2.40 -29.94
C GLU A 389 33.59 -2.87 -28.55
N ASN A 390 33.87 -4.11 -28.17
CA ASN A 390 33.44 -4.66 -26.88
C ASN A 390 34.34 -4.16 -25.74
N LEU A 391 33.74 -3.79 -24.61
CA LEU A 391 34.40 -3.23 -23.42
C LEU A 391 34.29 -4.16 -22.21
N LEU A 392 35.43 -4.49 -21.60
CA LEU A 392 35.48 -5.17 -20.31
C LEU A 392 35.75 -4.17 -19.18
N ILE A 393 34.87 -4.14 -18.18
CA ILE A 393 35.00 -3.33 -16.98
C ILE A 393 35.51 -4.20 -15.83
N THR A 394 36.67 -3.85 -15.27
CA THR A 394 37.33 -4.60 -14.19
C THR A 394 37.65 -3.71 -12.99
N GLY A 395 37.98 -4.32 -11.84
CA GLY A 395 38.35 -3.61 -10.61
C GLY A 395 37.87 -4.32 -9.35
N PRO A 396 38.37 -3.94 -8.15
CA PRO A 396 38.04 -4.61 -6.89
C PRO A 396 36.56 -4.53 -6.53
N SER A 397 36.11 -5.42 -5.64
CA SER A 397 34.75 -5.39 -5.10
C SER A 397 34.45 -4.05 -4.43
N GLY A 398 33.25 -3.49 -4.68
CA GLY A 398 32.85 -2.20 -4.11
C GLY A 398 33.44 -0.95 -4.78
N SER A 399 34.24 -1.09 -5.85
CA SER A 399 34.87 0.06 -6.55
C SER A 399 33.91 0.96 -7.35
N GLY A 400 32.65 0.55 -7.51
CA GLY A 400 31.62 1.33 -8.23
C GLY A 400 31.24 0.82 -9.63
N LYS A 401 31.75 -0.35 -10.06
CA LYS A 401 31.45 -0.95 -11.39
C LYS A 401 29.94 -1.07 -11.67
N SER A 402 29.18 -1.74 -10.79
CA SER A 402 27.72 -1.87 -10.97
C SER A 402 27.01 -0.52 -10.84
N THR A 403 27.54 0.42 -10.06
CA THR A 403 27.00 1.79 -9.97
C THR A 403 27.20 2.58 -11.27
N LEU A 404 28.31 2.34 -11.99
CA LEU A 404 28.52 2.88 -13.33
C LEU A 404 27.44 2.36 -14.29
N ILE A 405 27.20 1.04 -14.35
CA ILE A 405 26.12 0.49 -15.19
C ILE A 405 24.75 1.08 -14.82
N ARG A 406 24.43 1.21 -13.53
CA ARG A 406 23.18 1.85 -13.06
C ARG A 406 23.07 3.31 -13.49
N THR A 407 24.19 4.04 -13.53
CA THR A 407 24.27 5.44 -14.00
C THR A 407 24.01 5.53 -15.50
N LEU A 408 24.64 4.64 -16.28
CA LEU A 408 24.41 4.54 -17.73
C LEU A 408 22.95 4.20 -18.04
N ALA A 409 22.38 3.22 -17.33
CA ALA A 409 20.96 2.84 -17.43
C ALA A 409 19.97 3.95 -16.99
N GLY A 410 20.44 5.03 -16.34
CA GLY A 410 19.60 6.16 -15.93
C GLY A 410 18.82 5.95 -14.63
N ILE A 411 19.15 4.89 -13.89
CA ILE A 411 18.50 4.53 -12.63
C ILE A 411 19.26 5.07 -11.41
N TRP A 412 20.51 5.52 -11.55
CA TRP A 412 21.30 6.14 -10.48
C TRP A 412 21.23 7.67 -10.49
N PRO A 413 20.68 8.33 -9.45
CA PRO A 413 20.45 9.77 -9.48
C PRO A 413 21.64 10.62 -9.00
N PHE A 414 22.67 10.01 -8.39
CA PHE A 414 23.80 10.73 -7.77
C PHE A 414 25.01 10.80 -8.71
N ALA A 415 24.80 11.36 -9.90
CA ALA A 415 25.86 11.48 -10.91
C ALA A 415 25.67 12.73 -11.78
N ASN A 416 26.81 13.31 -12.18
CA ASN A 416 26.89 14.49 -13.04
C ASN A 416 27.86 14.21 -14.20
N GLY A 417 27.64 14.83 -15.36
CA GLY A 417 28.54 14.71 -16.51
C GLY A 417 27.78 14.75 -17.84
N ARG A 418 28.41 14.28 -18.90
CA ARG A 418 27.84 14.23 -20.24
C ARG A 418 27.84 12.80 -20.75
N LEU A 419 26.73 12.43 -21.39
CA LEU A 419 26.53 11.09 -21.91
C LEU A 419 26.04 11.21 -23.35
N ASN A 420 26.87 10.80 -24.30
CA ASN A 420 26.45 10.62 -25.68
C ASN A 420 25.93 9.19 -25.83
N TRP A 421 24.63 9.09 -26.04
CA TRP A 421 23.90 7.83 -26.02
C TRP A 421 23.42 7.48 -27.44
N PRO A 422 23.48 6.19 -27.85
CA PRO A 422 22.95 5.78 -29.14
C PRO A 422 21.43 6.03 -29.22
N GLN A 423 20.95 6.56 -30.35
CA GLN A 423 19.55 6.98 -30.51
C GLN A 423 18.54 5.81 -30.67
N ASN A 424 18.99 4.59 -31.00
CA ASN A 424 18.12 3.42 -31.22
C ASN A 424 17.95 2.57 -29.95
N GLU A 425 16.70 2.15 -29.69
CA GLU A 425 16.24 1.41 -28.50
C GLU A 425 16.75 -0.06 -28.39
N GLY A 426 17.75 -0.45 -29.17
CA GLY A 426 18.36 -1.78 -29.13
C GLY A 426 19.30 -1.97 -27.93
N ILE A 427 18.88 -1.63 -26.72
CA ILE A 427 19.73 -1.72 -25.52
C ILE A 427 19.13 -2.70 -24.52
N LEU A 428 19.95 -3.63 -24.05
CA LEU A 428 19.57 -4.56 -23.00
C LEU A 428 20.58 -4.52 -21.85
N PHE A 429 20.07 -4.44 -20.63
CA PHE A 429 20.84 -4.57 -19.40
C PHE A 429 20.52 -5.90 -18.73
N LEU A 430 21.54 -6.72 -18.48
CA LEU A 430 21.45 -7.94 -17.69
C LEU A 430 22.10 -7.70 -16.32
N PRO A 431 21.33 -7.69 -15.22
CA PRO A 431 21.86 -7.49 -13.87
C PRO A 431 22.54 -8.75 -13.34
N GLN A 432 23.39 -8.59 -12.31
CA GLN A 432 24.09 -9.70 -11.63
C GLN A 432 23.15 -10.78 -11.10
N LYS A 433 22.04 -10.37 -10.48
CA LYS A 433 20.95 -11.24 -10.05
C LYS A 433 19.78 -11.11 -11.04
N PRO A 434 19.54 -12.10 -11.90
CA PRO A 434 18.45 -12.06 -12.85
C PRO A 434 17.09 -11.95 -12.15
N TYR A 435 16.21 -11.11 -12.69
CA TYR A 435 14.81 -11.06 -12.27
C TYR A 435 13.98 -12.05 -13.07
N LEU A 436 13.21 -12.90 -12.38
CA LEU A 436 12.23 -13.80 -12.98
C LEU A 436 10.82 -13.36 -12.55
N PRO A 437 9.97 -12.89 -13.49
CA PRO A 437 8.60 -12.50 -13.15
C PRO A 437 7.77 -13.71 -12.70
N LEU A 438 6.67 -13.43 -12.00
CA LEU A 438 5.64 -14.44 -11.73
C LEU A 438 4.98 -14.85 -13.05
N GLY A 439 4.74 -16.16 -13.23
CA GLY A 439 4.10 -16.68 -14.43
C GLY A 439 4.68 -18.01 -14.91
N SER A 440 4.40 -18.33 -16.16
CA SER A 440 4.96 -19.47 -16.88
C SER A 440 6.44 -19.25 -17.22
N LEU A 441 7.20 -20.34 -17.47
CA LEU A 441 8.58 -20.22 -17.95
C LEU A 441 8.66 -19.44 -19.27
N ARG A 442 7.65 -19.57 -20.14
CA ARG A 442 7.48 -18.78 -21.36
C ARG A 442 7.47 -17.28 -21.06
N GLU A 443 6.64 -16.84 -20.13
CA GLU A 443 6.55 -15.43 -19.73
C GLU A 443 7.87 -14.94 -19.11
N VAL A 444 8.56 -15.81 -18.35
CA VAL A 444 9.88 -15.53 -17.82
C VAL A 444 10.91 -15.32 -18.94
N LEU A 445 10.90 -16.13 -20.00
CA LEU A 445 11.83 -16.02 -21.13
C LEU A 445 11.53 -14.80 -22.01
N LEU A 446 10.26 -14.44 -22.19
CA LEU A 446 9.85 -13.33 -23.04
C LEU A 446 9.97 -11.95 -22.35
N TYR A 447 10.10 -11.92 -21.02
CA TYR A 447 10.29 -10.67 -20.28
C TYR A 447 11.46 -9.82 -20.83
N PRO A 448 11.27 -8.50 -21.04
CA PRO A 448 10.14 -7.67 -20.65
C PRO A 448 8.99 -7.58 -21.68
N GLN A 449 9.11 -8.22 -22.85
CA GLN A 449 8.09 -8.16 -23.90
C GLN A 449 7.08 -9.32 -23.75
N MET A 450 5.87 -9.04 -23.27
CA MET A 450 4.86 -10.09 -23.06
C MET A 450 4.21 -10.62 -24.36
N SER A 451 4.41 -9.97 -25.51
CA SER A 451 3.67 -10.27 -26.74
C SER A 451 4.54 -10.10 -27.99
N GLY A 452 5.28 -11.14 -28.33
CA GLY A 452 5.79 -11.36 -29.68
C GLY A 452 5.31 -12.71 -30.18
N PHE A 453 5.10 -12.86 -31.49
CA PHE A 453 4.90 -14.16 -32.15
C PHE A 453 6.22 -14.96 -32.14
N VAL A 454 6.78 -15.24 -30.96
CA VAL A 454 7.92 -16.13 -30.81
C VAL A 454 7.37 -17.56 -30.77
N THR A 455 7.68 -18.33 -31.81
CA THR A 455 7.24 -19.73 -31.88
C THR A 455 7.95 -20.57 -30.82
N ASP A 456 7.29 -21.64 -30.37
CA ASP A 456 7.90 -22.64 -29.48
C ASP A 456 9.22 -23.16 -30.02
N LYS A 457 9.34 -23.31 -31.35
CA LYS A 457 10.57 -23.75 -31.98
C LYS A 457 11.75 -22.83 -31.66
N VAL A 458 11.54 -21.52 -31.74
CA VAL A 458 12.57 -20.50 -31.43
C VAL A 458 12.90 -20.49 -29.94
N LEU A 459 11.89 -20.54 -29.07
CA LEU A 459 12.12 -20.61 -27.62
C LEU A 459 12.95 -21.84 -27.24
N LYS A 460 12.60 -23.01 -27.79
CA LYS A 460 13.32 -24.26 -27.53
C LYS A 460 14.73 -24.24 -28.12
N GLU A 461 14.92 -23.67 -29.31
CA GLU A 461 16.24 -23.48 -29.92
C GLU A 461 17.14 -22.65 -29.00
N PHE A 462 16.73 -21.46 -28.58
CA PHE A 462 17.56 -20.62 -27.72
C PHE A 462 17.73 -21.17 -26.30
N MET A 463 16.74 -21.88 -25.76
CA MET A 463 16.94 -22.64 -24.52
C MET A 463 18.04 -23.69 -24.67
N ASN A 464 18.09 -24.40 -25.80
CA ASN A 464 19.13 -25.39 -26.06
C ASN A 464 20.50 -24.70 -26.25
N ASP A 465 20.56 -23.59 -26.99
CA ASP A 465 21.77 -22.76 -27.18
C ASP A 465 22.29 -22.20 -25.84
N CYS A 466 21.44 -22.08 -24.83
CA CYS A 466 21.82 -21.67 -23.48
C CYS A 466 21.89 -22.83 -22.48
N LYS A 467 21.99 -24.09 -22.94
CA LYS A 467 22.08 -25.31 -22.09
C LYS A 467 20.95 -25.48 -21.07
N LEU A 468 19.72 -25.08 -21.43
CA LEU A 468 18.50 -25.22 -20.61
C LEU A 468 17.58 -26.36 -21.07
N ASN A 469 18.13 -27.39 -21.72
CA ASN A 469 17.40 -28.54 -22.29
C ASN A 469 16.41 -29.19 -21.30
N ALA A 470 16.79 -29.29 -20.01
CA ALA A 470 15.98 -29.92 -18.98
C ALA A 470 14.63 -29.22 -18.71
N PHE A 471 14.52 -27.92 -19.03
CA PHE A 471 13.31 -27.12 -18.77
C PHE A 471 12.44 -26.93 -20.02
N VAL A 472 12.89 -27.40 -21.18
CA VAL A 472 12.18 -27.26 -22.48
C VAL A 472 10.77 -27.85 -22.44
N ALA A 473 10.59 -28.97 -21.74
CA ALA A 473 9.29 -29.62 -21.59
C ALA A 473 8.33 -28.88 -20.63
N ARG A 474 8.85 -27.92 -19.85
CA ARG A 474 8.13 -27.18 -18.79
C ARG A 474 7.88 -25.72 -19.18
N LEU A 475 7.92 -25.41 -20.47
CA LEU A 475 7.78 -24.05 -21.00
C LEU A 475 6.51 -23.34 -20.51
N ASP A 476 5.39 -24.07 -20.43
CA ASP A 476 4.10 -23.50 -20.03
C ASP A 476 3.74 -23.78 -18.55
N ALA A 477 4.67 -24.36 -17.77
CA ALA A 477 4.46 -24.58 -16.34
C ALA A 477 4.60 -23.26 -15.57
N SER A 478 3.77 -23.06 -14.54
CA SER A 478 3.84 -21.90 -13.64
C SER A 478 4.32 -22.31 -12.26
N GLU A 479 5.51 -21.88 -11.89
CA GLU A 479 6.15 -22.20 -10.61
C GLU A 479 6.92 -20.98 -10.07
N ASN A 480 7.40 -21.08 -8.83
CA ASN A 480 8.35 -20.09 -8.33
C ASN A 480 9.74 -20.37 -8.92
N TRP A 481 9.93 -20.00 -10.18
CA TRP A 481 11.17 -20.25 -10.93
C TRP A 481 12.42 -19.71 -10.24
N SER A 482 12.29 -18.68 -9.41
CA SER A 482 13.40 -18.13 -8.62
C SER A 482 13.93 -19.07 -7.53
N GLN A 483 13.10 -20.01 -7.06
CA GLN A 483 13.46 -21.05 -6.09
C GLN A 483 13.78 -22.39 -6.77
N VAL A 484 13.20 -22.65 -7.94
CA VAL A 484 13.40 -23.92 -8.67
C VAL A 484 14.73 -23.92 -9.44
N LEU A 485 15.10 -22.79 -10.02
CA LEU A 485 16.31 -22.66 -10.85
C LEU A 485 17.51 -22.23 -9.99
N SER A 486 18.64 -22.89 -10.20
CA SER A 486 19.94 -22.45 -9.66
C SER A 486 20.34 -21.09 -10.21
N LEU A 487 21.19 -20.34 -9.49
CA LEU A 487 21.67 -19.03 -9.96
C LEU A 487 22.31 -19.08 -11.36
N GLY A 488 23.06 -20.14 -11.65
CA GLY A 488 23.63 -20.37 -12.99
C GLY A 488 22.55 -20.56 -14.06
N GLU A 489 21.47 -21.29 -13.78
CA GLU A 489 20.34 -21.43 -14.69
C GLU A 489 19.58 -20.11 -14.89
N GLN A 490 19.41 -19.33 -13.82
CA GLN A 490 18.81 -18.00 -13.91
C GLN A 490 19.65 -17.07 -14.79
N GLN A 491 20.99 -17.15 -14.70
CA GLN A 491 21.90 -16.41 -15.58
C GLN A 491 21.77 -16.89 -17.02
N ARG A 492 21.67 -18.21 -17.27
CA ARG A 492 21.42 -18.75 -18.63
C ARG A 492 20.10 -18.27 -19.22
N ILE A 493 19.04 -18.11 -18.42
CA ILE A 493 17.78 -17.48 -18.86
C ILE A 493 17.99 -16.03 -19.33
N ALA A 494 18.84 -15.27 -18.63
CA ALA A 494 19.16 -13.90 -19.03
C ALA A 494 19.83 -13.85 -20.43
N PHE A 495 20.66 -14.84 -20.76
CA PHE A 495 21.23 -14.98 -22.11
C PHE A 495 20.19 -15.38 -23.15
N VAL A 496 19.23 -16.26 -22.83
CA VAL A 496 18.10 -16.54 -23.75
C VAL A 496 17.34 -15.25 -24.08
N ARG A 497 17.11 -14.37 -23.10
CA ARG A 497 16.48 -13.05 -23.33
C ARG A 497 17.31 -12.18 -24.28
N ALA A 498 18.63 -12.16 -24.13
CA ALA A 498 19.51 -11.41 -25.02
C ALA A 498 19.44 -11.94 -26.47
N LEU A 499 19.45 -13.27 -26.65
CA LEU A 499 19.32 -13.90 -27.97
C LEU A 499 17.96 -13.62 -28.62
N LEU A 500 16.88 -13.65 -27.82
CA LEU A 500 15.52 -13.36 -28.29
C LEU A 500 15.36 -11.91 -28.73
N GLN A 501 15.95 -10.97 -28.01
CA GLN A 501 15.78 -9.53 -28.28
C GLN A 501 16.74 -8.99 -29.34
N GLY A 502 17.95 -9.57 -29.45
CA GLY A 502 18.97 -9.13 -30.38
C GLY A 502 19.35 -7.65 -30.27
N PRO A 503 19.77 -7.16 -29.09
CA PRO A 503 20.08 -5.74 -28.88
C PRO A 503 21.33 -5.30 -29.65
N GLU A 504 21.40 -4.05 -30.09
CA GLU A 504 22.63 -3.42 -30.61
C GLU A 504 23.69 -3.21 -29.51
N TRP A 505 23.25 -2.98 -28.26
CA TRP A 505 24.11 -2.77 -27.10
C TRP A 505 23.69 -3.66 -25.94
N LEU A 506 24.60 -4.52 -25.49
CA LEU A 506 24.35 -5.47 -24.41
C LEU A 506 25.26 -5.15 -23.21
N PHE A 507 24.64 -4.74 -22.11
CA PHE A 507 25.32 -4.47 -20.85
C PHE A 507 25.16 -5.67 -19.91
N LEU A 508 26.28 -6.22 -19.43
CA LEU A 508 26.33 -7.39 -18.56
C LEU A 508 26.97 -7.02 -17.21
N ASP A 509 26.18 -6.90 -16.15
CA ASP A 509 26.70 -6.65 -14.79
C ASP A 509 26.97 -8.00 -14.11
N GLU A 510 28.18 -8.56 -14.26
CA GLU A 510 28.56 -9.86 -13.67
C GLU A 510 27.58 -11.02 -14.00
N ALA A 511 26.98 -10.99 -15.19
CA ALA A 511 25.92 -11.91 -15.62
C ALA A 511 26.38 -13.37 -15.82
N THR A 512 27.67 -13.68 -15.66
CA THR A 512 28.24 -15.05 -15.74
C THR A 512 28.95 -15.49 -14.46
N SER A 513 28.79 -14.74 -13.37
CA SER A 513 29.47 -14.98 -12.08
C SER A 513 29.20 -16.34 -11.45
N ALA A 514 28.05 -16.96 -11.73
CA ALA A 514 27.65 -18.26 -11.19
C ALA A 514 27.85 -19.43 -12.18
N LEU A 515 28.53 -19.19 -13.29
CA LEU A 515 28.81 -20.19 -14.33
C LEU A 515 30.25 -20.68 -14.25
N ASP A 516 30.50 -21.90 -14.70
CA ASP A 516 31.84 -22.42 -14.98
C ASP A 516 32.44 -21.79 -16.25
N GLU A 517 33.77 -21.73 -16.36
CA GLU A 517 34.46 -21.11 -17.50
C GLU A 517 34.07 -21.70 -18.87
N PRO A 518 33.91 -23.03 -19.05
CA PRO A 518 33.43 -23.59 -20.31
C PRO A 518 32.04 -23.10 -20.71
N THR A 519 31.10 -23.02 -19.75
CA THR A 519 29.75 -22.52 -20.04
C THR A 519 29.74 -21.02 -20.28
N GLU A 520 30.51 -20.23 -19.54
CA GLU A 520 30.71 -18.81 -19.81
C GLU A 520 31.23 -18.59 -21.24
N GLY A 521 32.30 -19.28 -21.62
CA GLY A 521 32.86 -19.19 -22.96
C GLY A 521 31.86 -19.57 -24.04
N PHE A 522 31.09 -20.64 -23.82
CA PHE A 522 30.05 -21.08 -24.75
C PHE A 522 28.95 -20.02 -24.94
N LEU A 523 28.48 -19.37 -23.87
CA LEU A 523 27.44 -18.33 -23.97
C LEU A 523 27.94 -17.07 -24.69
N TYR A 524 29.18 -16.64 -24.42
CA TYR A 524 29.79 -15.53 -25.16
C TYR A 524 29.96 -15.87 -26.65
N GLN A 525 30.32 -17.11 -26.96
CA GLN A 525 30.38 -17.59 -28.35
C GLN A 525 28.99 -17.55 -29.01
N GLN A 526 27.93 -17.99 -28.32
CA GLN A 526 26.56 -17.91 -28.86
C GLN A 526 26.14 -16.47 -29.15
N ILE A 527 26.46 -15.51 -28.27
CA ILE A 527 26.23 -14.10 -28.55
C ILE A 527 27.00 -13.67 -29.79
N HIS A 528 28.30 -14.00 -29.88
CA HIS A 528 29.13 -13.60 -31.02
C HIS A 528 28.61 -14.17 -32.35
N ASP A 529 28.19 -15.45 -32.36
CA ASP A 529 27.73 -16.15 -33.56
C ASP A 529 26.35 -15.67 -34.03
N ARG A 530 25.42 -15.49 -33.07
CA ARG A 530 24.02 -15.13 -33.35
C ARG A 530 23.80 -13.62 -33.47
N LEU A 531 24.57 -12.81 -32.75
CA LEU A 531 24.37 -11.37 -32.60
C LEU A 531 25.58 -10.56 -33.12
N LYS A 532 25.86 -10.68 -34.42
CA LYS A 532 27.07 -10.13 -35.07
C LYS A 532 27.26 -8.61 -34.98
N ASN A 533 26.18 -7.87 -34.74
CA ASN A 533 26.18 -6.40 -34.68
C ASN A 533 26.07 -5.86 -33.24
N THR A 534 26.09 -6.74 -32.23
CA THR A 534 25.93 -6.35 -30.84
C THR A 534 27.25 -5.94 -30.22
N THR A 535 27.28 -4.75 -29.62
CA THR A 535 28.41 -4.27 -28.82
C THR A 535 28.21 -4.70 -27.37
N ILE A 536 29.17 -5.42 -26.81
CA ILE A 536 29.11 -5.99 -25.46
C ILE A 536 29.92 -5.13 -24.49
N ILE A 537 29.26 -4.70 -23.41
CA ILE A 537 29.91 -4.04 -22.28
C ILE A 537 29.68 -4.93 -21.07
N SER A 538 30.73 -5.61 -20.60
CA SER A 538 30.61 -6.56 -19.49
C SER A 538 31.45 -6.16 -18.29
N ILE A 539 30.93 -6.41 -17.09
CA ILE A 539 31.70 -6.43 -15.84
C ILE A 539 32.06 -7.88 -15.56
N GLY A 540 33.34 -8.13 -15.36
CA GLY A 540 33.82 -9.45 -14.97
C GLY A 540 35.20 -9.42 -14.34
N HIS A 541 35.52 -10.49 -13.62
CA HIS A 541 36.80 -10.65 -12.91
C HIS A 541 37.72 -11.69 -13.57
N ARG A 542 37.17 -12.52 -14.47
CA ARG A 542 37.90 -13.64 -15.06
C ARG A 542 38.66 -13.20 -16.30
N GLN A 543 39.90 -13.67 -16.42
CA GLN A 543 40.76 -13.38 -17.57
C GLN A 543 40.25 -14.04 -18.85
N THR A 544 39.43 -15.09 -18.74
CA THR A 544 38.76 -15.77 -19.86
C THR A 544 37.97 -14.81 -20.75
N LEU A 545 37.43 -13.73 -20.18
CA LEU A 545 36.64 -12.72 -20.87
C LEU A 545 37.47 -11.81 -21.78
N ASN A 546 38.78 -11.69 -21.57
CA ASN A 546 39.64 -10.80 -22.36
C ASN A 546 39.58 -11.11 -23.87
N ARG A 547 39.39 -12.38 -24.24
CA ARG A 547 39.31 -12.81 -25.65
C ARG A 547 38.10 -12.24 -26.40
N TYR A 548 37.07 -11.78 -25.69
CA TYR A 548 35.82 -11.27 -26.26
C TYR A 548 35.73 -9.73 -26.26
N HIS A 549 36.74 -9.04 -25.71
CA HIS A 549 36.72 -7.58 -25.51
C HIS A 549 37.98 -6.93 -26.08
N GLN A 550 37.81 -5.87 -26.89
CA GLN A 550 38.91 -5.14 -27.50
C GLN A 550 39.43 -4.02 -26.60
N SER A 551 38.61 -3.56 -25.65
CA SER A 551 38.93 -2.42 -24.77
C SER A 551 38.66 -2.77 -23.30
N ARG A 552 39.43 -2.16 -22.39
CA ARG A 552 39.32 -2.37 -20.93
C ARG A 552 39.13 -1.04 -20.21
N LEU A 553 38.19 -1.00 -19.27
CA LEU A 553 38.09 0.05 -18.27
C LEU A 553 38.37 -0.56 -16.89
N HIS A 554 39.51 -0.24 -16.29
CA HIS A 554 39.85 -0.68 -14.94
C HIS A 554 39.53 0.42 -13.93
N ILE A 555 38.64 0.16 -12.97
CA ILE A 555 38.26 1.08 -11.90
C ILE A 555 39.03 0.68 -10.64
N TRP A 556 40.02 1.48 -10.24
CA TRP A 556 40.89 1.20 -9.09
C TRP A 556 40.20 1.48 -7.74
N GLY A 557 39.13 2.28 -7.74
CA GLY A 557 38.47 2.78 -6.54
C GLY A 557 39.01 4.15 -6.11
N MET A 558 38.36 4.77 -5.11
CA MET A 558 38.69 6.12 -4.64
C MET A 558 38.76 7.17 -5.78
N GLY A 559 37.81 7.11 -6.71
CA GLY A 559 37.74 8.04 -7.84
C GLY A 559 38.63 7.71 -9.04
N LYS A 560 39.60 6.80 -8.92
CA LYS A 560 40.61 6.52 -9.97
C LYS A 560 40.17 5.42 -10.96
N TRP A 561 40.48 5.63 -12.23
CA TRP A 561 40.19 4.72 -13.33
C TRP A 561 41.26 4.78 -14.43
N THR A 562 41.39 3.72 -15.23
CA THR A 562 42.24 3.67 -16.43
C THR A 562 41.48 3.02 -17.59
N PHE A 563 41.63 3.57 -18.79
CA PHE A 563 41.00 3.06 -20.01
C PHE A 563 42.06 2.69 -21.05
N GLU A 564 42.00 1.45 -21.55
CA GLU A 564 42.95 0.87 -22.49
C GLU A 564 42.20 0.39 -23.73
N LYS A 565 42.68 0.73 -24.93
CA LYS A 565 42.18 0.19 -26.21
C LYS A 565 43.18 -0.80 -26.79
N GLY A 566 42.68 -1.79 -27.52
CA GLY A 566 43.51 -2.75 -28.24
C GLY A 566 44.20 -3.76 -27.32
N ILE A 567 43.44 -4.37 -26.41
CA ILE A 567 43.96 -5.49 -25.60
C ILE A 567 44.33 -6.62 -26.55
N ASP A 568 45.61 -6.88 -26.73
CA ASP A 568 46.09 -8.01 -27.53
C ASP A 568 45.53 -9.32 -26.95
N THR A 569 44.70 -10.01 -27.74
CA THR A 569 44.16 -11.34 -27.44
C THR A 569 45.24 -12.42 -27.28
N LEU A 570 46.51 -12.11 -27.56
CA LEU A 570 47.66 -13.01 -27.53
C LEU A 570 48.64 -12.77 -26.37
N ASN A 571 48.60 -11.61 -25.69
CA ASN A 571 49.62 -11.24 -24.69
C ASN A 571 49.23 -11.51 -23.23
N SER A 572 48.05 -12.10 -22.94
CA SER A 572 47.66 -12.39 -21.55
C SER A 572 48.42 -13.54 -20.89
N LEU A 573 49.33 -14.22 -21.60
CA LEU A 573 50.22 -15.24 -21.04
C LEU A 573 51.52 -14.68 -20.42
N SER A 574 51.87 -13.40 -20.67
CA SER A 574 53.15 -12.83 -20.19
C SER A 574 53.04 -12.06 -18.87
N LEU A 575 51.85 -11.58 -18.49
CA LEU A 575 51.64 -10.78 -17.27
C LEU A 575 51.50 -11.62 -15.98
N SER A 576 51.38 -12.94 -16.06
CA SER A 576 51.38 -13.81 -14.88
C SER A 576 52.76 -14.04 -14.27
N LEU A 577 53.84 -13.66 -14.97
CA LEU A 577 55.23 -13.88 -14.50
C LEU A 577 55.86 -12.66 -13.82
N LEU A 578 55.24 -11.48 -13.87
CA LEU A 578 55.78 -10.24 -13.28
C LEU A 578 55.12 -9.85 -11.94
N GLY A 579 54.17 -10.64 -11.44
CA GLY A 579 53.45 -10.37 -10.18
C GLY A 579 53.90 -11.21 -8.98
N MET A 580 54.98 -11.99 -9.09
CA MET A 580 55.59 -12.76 -8.00
C MET A 580 56.94 -12.15 -7.60
N GLU A 581 56.97 -10.88 -7.26
CA GLU A 581 58.04 -10.26 -6.46
C GLU A 581 57.57 -8.87 -6.00
N HIS A 582 56.81 -8.83 -4.90
CA HIS A 582 56.95 -7.92 -3.76
C HIS A 582 55.82 -8.07 -2.74
#